data_AF-A0AAV9ITT6-F1
#
_entry.id   AF-A0AAV9ITT6-F1
#
_cell.length_a   1.000
_cell.length_b   1.000
_cell.length_c   1.000
_cell.angle_alpha   90.00
_cell.angle_beta   90.00
_cell.angle_gamma   90.00
#
_symmetry.space_group_name_H-M   'P 1'
#
loop_
_entity.id
_entity.type
_entity.pdbx_description
1 polymer ?
#
loop_
_entity_poly.entity_id
_entity_poly.type
_entity_poly.pdbx_seq_one_letter_code
_entity_poly.pdbx_strand_id
1 'polypeptide(L)'
;MADGKDAADDWRPADASTEIRRVLDESQNYYMVLHVTPVADNAEIKRNYRRLSLVLHPDRCNLPRAKEAFQEINLAHTTLTTPVKRKMYDLYLGDRLRGAAGTESYNEWEARMATGPPVRVPAWLAFILRMPVIGMIVAVLLVLLLIPLVLVMLVLMVLLALLCLPCAMIGTNRPQEEGGDEAGAVGHANAETGGQNRFSDNA
;
A
#
# COMPACT_ATOMS: atom_id res chain seq x y z
N MET A 1 45.16 14.28 11.20
CA MET A 1 44.08 14.39 12.20
C MET A 1 43.28 13.11 12.12
N ALA A 2 43.33 12.26 13.14
CA ALA A 2 42.37 11.15 13.26
C ALA A 2 41.06 11.77 13.77
N ASP A 3 39.99 11.69 12.98
CA ASP A 3 38.68 12.19 13.36
C ASP A 3 38.22 11.46 14.64
N GLY A 4 37.89 12.21 15.68
CA GLY A 4 37.42 11.67 16.97
C GLY A 4 36.06 10.95 16.91
N LYS A 5 35.60 10.53 15.72
CA LYS A 5 34.36 9.78 15.52
C LYS A 5 34.53 8.28 15.76
N ASP A 6 35.76 7.78 15.71
CA ASP A 6 36.06 6.35 15.71
C ASP A 6 35.90 5.70 17.09
N ALA A 7 36.04 6.47 18.17
CA ALA A 7 35.99 5.96 19.55
C ALA A 7 34.56 5.80 20.11
N ALA A 8 33.55 6.45 19.49
CA ALA A 8 32.16 6.38 19.94
C ALA A 8 31.35 5.23 19.31
N ASP A 9 31.92 4.53 18.30
CA ASP A 9 31.21 3.51 17.50
C ASP A 9 31.57 2.06 17.89
N ASP A 10 32.33 1.83 18.96
CA ASP A 10 32.62 0.49 19.49
C ASP A 10 31.63 0.08 20.59
N TRP A 11 30.36 0.47 20.45
CA TRP A 11 29.32 -0.05 21.32
C TRP A 11 28.98 -1.49 20.91
N ARG A 12 29.13 -2.42 21.85
CA ARG A 12 28.72 -3.82 21.71
C ARG A 12 27.51 -4.10 22.59
N PRO A 13 26.45 -4.74 22.06
CA PRO A 13 25.32 -5.17 22.87
C PRO A 13 25.78 -6.13 23.97
N ALA A 14 25.15 -6.02 25.14
CA ALA A 14 25.36 -6.92 26.26
C ALA A 14 24.88 -8.34 25.94
N ASP A 15 24.85 -9.22 26.94
CA ASP A 15 24.24 -10.54 26.80
C ASP A 15 22.78 -10.43 26.35
N ALA A 16 22.32 -11.42 25.59
CA ALA A 16 21.00 -11.39 24.98
C ALA A 16 19.87 -11.19 26.01
N SER A 17 19.99 -11.78 27.21
CA SER A 17 19.00 -11.60 28.29
C SER A 17 18.90 -10.16 28.78
N THR A 18 20.03 -9.49 29.01
CA THR A 18 20.05 -8.10 29.45
C THR A 18 19.51 -7.17 28.36
N GLU A 19 19.89 -7.41 27.11
CA GLU A 19 19.41 -6.62 25.97
C GLU A 19 17.89 -6.77 25.76
N ILE A 20 17.33 -7.99 25.89
CA ILE A 20 15.87 -8.20 25.84
C ILE A 20 15.17 -7.33 26.88
N ARG A 21 15.65 -7.38 28.12
CA ARG A 21 15.04 -6.61 29.21
C ARG A 21 15.13 -5.11 28.95
N ARG A 22 16.31 -4.61 28.57
CA ARG A 22 16.50 -3.18 28.28
C ARG A 22 15.61 -2.70 27.15
N VAL A 23 15.56 -3.44 26.04
CA VAL A 23 14.75 -3.07 24.87
C VAL A 23 13.27 -2.97 25.23
N LEU A 24 12.78 -3.90 26.05
CA LEU A 24 11.38 -3.91 26.47
C LEU A 24 11.08 -2.77 27.47
N ASP A 25 12.00 -2.49 28.39
CA ASP A 25 11.88 -1.39 29.36
C ASP A 25 11.95 -0.01 28.65
N GLU A 26 12.78 0.11 27.61
CA GLU A 26 12.99 1.35 26.82
C GLU A 26 12.13 1.44 25.56
N SER A 27 11.18 0.52 25.35
CA SER A 27 10.29 0.46 24.17
C SER A 27 9.54 1.76 23.86
N GLN A 28 9.44 2.66 24.84
CA GLN A 28 8.84 3.99 24.67
C GLN A 28 9.67 4.94 23.79
N ASN A 29 11.00 4.74 23.71
CA ASN A 29 11.92 5.61 22.96
C ASN A 29 12.80 4.81 21.99
N TYR A 30 12.50 4.91 20.69
CA TYR A 30 13.18 4.17 19.61
C TYR A 30 14.65 4.55 19.44
N TYR A 31 15.02 5.77 19.82
CA TYR A 31 16.43 6.18 19.84
C TYR A 31 17.20 5.40 20.92
N MET A 32 16.60 5.21 22.10
CA MET A 32 17.21 4.46 23.20
C MET A 32 17.25 2.94 22.91
N VAL A 33 16.15 2.41 22.35
CA VAL A 33 16.07 1.00 21.90
C VAL A 33 17.25 0.61 20.98
N LEU A 34 17.57 1.47 20.02
CA LEU A 34 18.68 1.24 19.07
C LEU A 34 20.04 1.77 19.55
N HIS A 35 20.13 2.33 20.75
CA HIS A 35 21.35 2.94 21.28
C HIS A 35 21.95 4.00 20.34
N VAL A 36 21.08 4.87 19.82
CA VAL A 36 21.46 5.97 18.93
C VAL A 36 21.00 7.30 19.48
N THR A 37 21.72 8.35 19.12
CA THR A 37 21.31 9.71 19.48
C THR A 37 20.22 10.23 18.52
N PRO A 38 19.40 11.22 18.91
CA PRO A 38 18.45 11.87 18.00
C PRO A 38 19.10 12.57 16.81
N VAL A 39 20.42 12.82 16.88
CA VAL A 39 21.24 13.40 15.80
C VAL A 39 21.96 12.34 14.95
N ALA A 40 21.78 11.05 15.26
CA ALA A 40 22.44 9.96 14.56
C ALA A 40 22.02 9.90 13.08
N ASP A 41 22.99 9.54 12.24
CA ASP A 41 22.79 9.34 10.81
C ASP A 41 22.19 7.95 10.53
N ASN A 42 21.58 7.79 9.36
CA ASN A 42 20.99 6.52 8.92
C ASN A 42 22.02 5.38 8.88
N ALA A 43 23.28 5.70 8.59
CA ALA A 43 24.36 4.71 8.63
C ALA A 43 24.58 4.15 10.04
N GLU A 44 24.51 4.99 11.07
CA GLU A 44 24.69 4.62 12.48
C GLU A 44 23.52 3.78 12.99
N ILE A 45 22.29 4.22 12.69
CA ILE A 45 21.04 3.48 12.96
C ILE A 45 21.12 2.05 12.39
N LYS A 46 21.56 1.92 11.13
CA LYS A 46 21.70 0.62 10.46
C LYS A 46 22.80 -0.24 11.06
N ARG A 47 23.92 0.35 11.51
CA ARG A 47 25.00 -0.39 12.18
C ARG A 47 24.53 -0.97 13.52
N ASN A 48 23.90 -0.16 14.36
CA ASN A 48 23.43 -0.61 15.68
C ASN A 48 22.28 -1.63 15.56
N TYR A 49 21.35 -1.41 14.62
CA TYR A 49 20.32 -2.40 14.32
C TYR A 49 20.89 -3.77 13.94
N ARG A 50 21.94 -3.81 13.10
CA ARG A 50 22.59 -5.07 12.71
C ARG A 50 23.22 -5.77 13.92
N ARG A 51 23.91 -5.03 14.78
CA ARG A 51 24.53 -5.58 16.00
C ARG A 51 23.48 -6.20 16.93
N LEU A 52 22.39 -5.46 17.22
CA LEU A 52 21.28 -5.92 18.05
C LEU A 52 20.55 -7.12 17.44
N SER A 53 20.28 -7.07 16.14
CA SER A 53 19.57 -8.15 15.42
C SER A 53 20.33 -9.47 15.46
N LEU A 54 21.67 -9.45 15.46
CA LEU A 54 22.47 -10.68 15.55
C LEU A 54 22.37 -11.36 16.92
N VAL A 55 22.22 -10.56 17.98
CA VAL A 55 22.11 -11.06 19.36
C VAL A 55 20.68 -11.53 19.67
N LEU A 56 19.69 -10.79 19.18
CA LEU A 56 18.27 -10.99 19.49
C LEU A 56 17.51 -11.77 18.41
N HIS A 57 18.21 -12.32 17.42
CA HIS A 57 17.57 -13.08 16.35
C HIS A 57 16.80 -14.28 16.94
N PRO A 58 15.52 -14.49 16.57
CA PRO A 58 14.70 -15.57 17.15
C PRO A 58 15.23 -16.98 16.89
N ASP A 59 16.06 -17.16 15.86
CA ASP A 59 16.73 -18.44 15.55
C ASP A 59 17.92 -18.75 16.49
N ARG A 60 18.59 -17.71 17.00
CA ARG A 60 19.79 -17.85 17.85
C ARG A 60 19.50 -17.64 19.32
N CYS A 61 18.49 -16.84 19.64
CA CYS A 61 18.10 -16.49 20.98
C CYS A 61 16.75 -17.15 21.32
N ASN A 62 16.81 -18.25 22.08
CA ASN A 62 15.62 -18.99 22.51
C ASN A 62 15.12 -18.54 23.90
N LEU A 63 15.42 -17.30 24.28
CA LEU A 63 15.01 -16.72 25.56
C LEU A 63 13.54 -16.28 25.52
N PRO A 64 12.85 -16.28 26.67
CA PRO A 64 11.49 -15.75 26.75
C PRO A 64 11.48 -14.28 26.33
N ARG A 65 10.46 -13.88 25.57
CA ARG A 65 10.27 -12.49 25.08
C ARG A 65 11.33 -11.99 24.09
N ALA A 66 12.26 -12.84 23.62
CA ALA A 66 13.20 -12.48 22.55
C ALA A 66 12.49 -11.99 21.28
N LYS A 67 11.37 -12.63 20.93
CA LYS A 67 10.51 -12.24 19.80
C LYS A 67 9.93 -10.84 19.98
N GLU A 68 9.46 -10.50 21.18
CA GLU A 68 8.90 -9.18 21.49
C GLU A 68 9.99 -8.10 21.36
N ALA A 69 11.17 -8.32 21.96
CA ALA A 69 12.27 -7.37 21.87
C ALA A 69 12.75 -7.19 20.42
N PHE A 70 12.81 -8.27 19.63
CA PHE A 70 13.18 -8.18 18.22
C PHE A 70 12.16 -7.38 17.40
N GLN A 71 10.86 -7.52 17.71
CA GLN A 71 9.81 -6.72 17.08
C GLN A 71 10.00 -5.22 17.37
N GLU A 72 10.28 -4.86 18.63
CA GLU A 72 10.53 -3.46 19.03
C GLU A 72 11.74 -2.85 18.30
N ILE A 73 12.85 -3.58 18.21
CA ILE A 73 14.04 -3.14 17.46
C ILE A 73 13.75 -2.95 15.97
N ASN A 74 12.97 -3.85 15.38
CA ASN A 74 12.59 -3.76 13.97
C ASN A 74 11.68 -2.56 13.69
N LEU A 75 10.73 -2.28 14.61
CA LEU A 75 9.87 -1.10 14.55
C LEU A 75 10.69 0.20 14.67
N ALA A 76 11.60 0.26 15.64
CA ALA A 76 12.50 1.38 15.84
C ALA A 76 13.33 1.65 14.58
N HIS A 77 13.94 0.62 13.99
CA HIS A 77 14.76 0.77 12.78
C HIS A 77 13.93 1.23 11.58
N THR A 78 12.77 0.63 11.34
CA THR A 78 11.90 0.99 10.20
C THR A 78 11.41 2.43 10.30
N THR A 79 11.10 2.87 11.51
CA THR A 79 10.62 4.24 11.80
C THR A 79 11.73 5.26 11.64
N LEU A 80 12.91 5.02 12.21
CA LEU A 80 14.00 5.99 12.23
C LEU A 80 14.77 6.07 10.89
N THR A 81 14.77 5.00 10.09
CA THR A 81 15.45 4.97 8.78
C THR A 81 14.75 5.84 7.73
N THR A 82 13.42 5.92 7.78
CA THR A 82 12.65 6.68 6.79
C THR A 82 12.51 8.13 7.26
N PRO A 83 12.96 9.14 6.50
CA PRO A 83 12.98 10.54 6.97
C PRO A 83 11.58 11.07 7.29
N VAL A 84 10.56 10.64 6.54
CA VAL A 84 9.15 11.00 6.80
C VAL A 84 8.67 10.40 8.13
N LYS A 85 8.90 9.10 8.35
CA LYS A 85 8.50 8.41 9.59
C LYS A 85 9.28 8.92 10.80
N ARG A 86 10.57 9.25 10.65
CA ARG A 86 11.38 9.87 11.72
C ARG A 86 10.78 11.20 12.17
N LYS A 87 10.39 12.07 11.24
CA LYS A 87 9.70 13.32 11.57
C LYS A 87 8.37 13.09 12.28
N MET A 88 7.58 12.12 11.84
CA MET A 88 6.34 11.73 12.51
C MET A 88 6.60 11.20 13.93
N TYR A 89 7.64 10.39 14.10
CA TYR A 89 8.06 9.90 15.40
C TYR A 89 8.50 11.02 16.35
N ASP A 90 9.22 12.02 15.84
CA ASP A 90 9.61 13.19 16.65
C ASP A 90 8.38 14.00 17.08
N LEU A 91 7.36 14.13 16.22
CA LEU A 91 6.06 14.74 16.58
C LEU A 91 5.33 13.92 17.64
N TYR A 92 5.31 12.59 17.50
CA TYR A 92 4.74 11.68 18.50
C TYR A 92 5.41 11.85 19.86
N LEU A 93 6.75 11.94 19.88
CA LEU A 93 7.50 12.15 21.11
C LEU A 93 7.12 13.50 21.76
N GLY A 94 6.96 14.55 20.95
CA GLY A 94 6.47 15.85 21.41
C GLY A 94 5.04 15.80 21.96
N ASP A 95 4.11 15.12 21.30
CA ASP A 95 2.74 14.92 21.77
C ASP A 95 2.68 14.11 23.07
N ARG A 96 3.53 13.10 23.20
CA ARG A 96 3.67 12.27 24.40
C ARG A 96 4.18 13.09 25.58
N LEU A 97 5.20 13.93 25.36
CA LEU A 97 5.72 14.85 26.39
C LEU A 97 4.68 15.89 26.83
N ARG A 98 3.80 16.31 25.91
CA ARG A 98 2.67 17.22 26.23
C ARG A 98 1.48 16.51 26.89
N GLY A 99 1.53 15.19 27.07
CA GLY A 99 0.44 14.39 27.61
C GLY A 99 -0.73 14.16 26.63
N ALA A 100 -0.58 14.56 25.36
CA ALA A 100 -1.61 14.40 24.33
C ALA A 100 -1.70 12.96 23.77
N ALA A 101 -0.59 12.20 23.80
CA ALA A 101 -0.53 10.83 23.28
C ALA A 101 -0.88 9.72 24.32
N GLY A 102 -1.16 10.08 25.59
CA GLY A 102 -1.53 9.10 26.62
C GLY A 102 -0.54 7.94 26.77
N THR A 103 -1.05 6.71 26.94
CA THR A 103 -0.27 5.46 27.03
C THR A 103 -0.10 4.74 25.71
N GLU A 104 -0.46 5.38 24.59
CA GLU A 104 -0.52 4.73 23.29
C GLU A 104 0.88 4.42 22.75
N SER A 105 0.97 3.35 21.96
CA SER A 105 2.19 3.03 21.20
C SER A 105 2.29 3.92 19.95
N TYR A 106 3.52 4.09 19.44
CA TYR A 106 3.74 4.85 18.20
C TYR A 106 2.91 4.31 17.03
N ASN A 107 2.77 2.99 16.89
CA ASN A 107 1.97 2.39 15.82
C ASN A 107 0.48 2.76 15.92
N GLU A 108 -0.04 2.86 17.15
CA GLU A 108 -1.42 3.28 17.40
C GLU A 108 -1.60 4.77 17.12
N TRP A 109 -0.61 5.59 17.52
CA TRP A 109 -0.57 7.01 17.20
C TRP A 109 -0.49 7.25 15.68
N GLU A 110 0.34 6.49 14.96
CA GLU A 110 0.48 6.56 13.50
C GLU A 110 -0.84 6.16 12.82
N ALA A 111 -1.49 5.08 13.30
CA ALA A 111 -2.79 4.65 12.81
C ALA A 111 -3.89 5.70 13.04
N ARG A 112 -3.91 6.37 14.20
CA ARG A 112 -4.84 7.47 14.47
C ARG A 112 -4.59 8.66 13.55
N MET A 113 -3.33 9.00 13.29
CA MET A 113 -3.01 10.07 12.35
C MET A 113 -3.43 9.72 10.92
N ALA A 114 -3.27 8.46 10.52
CA ALA A 114 -3.72 7.98 9.22
C ALA A 114 -5.26 7.94 9.08
N THR A 115 -5.97 7.63 10.16
CA THR A 115 -7.45 7.54 10.18
C THR A 115 -8.16 8.87 10.49
N GLY A 116 -7.39 9.93 10.75
CA GLY A 116 -7.90 11.20 11.24
C GLY A 116 -8.50 11.09 12.64
N PRO A 117 -8.65 12.22 13.38
CA PRO A 117 -9.43 12.19 14.61
C PRO A 117 -10.84 11.68 14.27
N PRO A 118 -11.43 10.75 15.05
CA PRO A 118 -12.79 10.31 14.79
C PRO A 118 -13.67 11.56 14.78
N VAL A 119 -14.30 11.83 13.63
CA VAL A 119 -15.30 12.89 13.53
C VAL A 119 -16.35 12.61 14.59
N ARG A 120 -16.39 13.46 15.62
CA ARG A 120 -17.41 13.36 16.67
C ARG A 120 -18.72 13.81 16.07
N VAL A 121 -19.38 12.90 15.37
CA VAL A 121 -20.76 13.12 14.92
C VAL A 121 -21.64 13.18 16.16
N PRO A 122 -22.62 14.10 16.21
CA PRO A 122 -23.53 14.17 17.34
C PRO A 122 -24.28 12.85 17.48
N ALA A 123 -24.58 12.44 18.72
CA ALA A 123 -25.11 11.10 19.02
C ALA A 123 -26.36 10.74 18.21
N TRP A 124 -27.21 11.73 17.91
CA TRP A 124 -28.38 11.56 17.07
C TRP A 124 -28.05 11.18 15.62
N LEU A 125 -26.94 11.71 15.06
CA LEU A 125 -26.53 11.42 13.69
C LEU A 125 -25.91 10.02 13.55
N ALA A 126 -25.15 9.58 14.56
CA ALA A 126 -24.63 8.20 14.62
C ALA A 126 -25.77 7.18 14.73
N PHE A 127 -26.81 7.50 15.51
CA PHE A 127 -28.01 6.68 15.63
C PHE A 127 -28.77 6.58 14.30
N ILE A 128 -28.94 7.70 13.60
CA ILE A 128 -29.57 7.76 12.27
C ILE A 128 -28.79 6.95 11.23
N LEU A 129 -27.46 7.09 11.17
CA LEU A 129 -26.64 6.33 10.19
C LEU A 129 -26.58 4.82 10.49
N ARG A 130 -26.81 4.40 11.74
CA ARG A 130 -26.77 2.99 12.15
C ARG A 130 -28.09 2.24 11.86
N MET A 131 -29.16 2.96 11.52
CA MET A 131 -30.45 2.33 11.26
C MET A 131 -30.49 1.72 9.86
N PRO A 132 -30.71 0.40 9.73
CA PRO A 132 -30.78 -0.27 8.43
C PRO A 132 -31.95 0.27 7.57
N VAL A 133 -32.98 0.80 8.21
CA VAL A 133 -34.18 1.36 7.56
C VAL A 133 -33.84 2.58 6.71
N ILE A 134 -32.94 3.46 7.17
CA ILE A 134 -32.56 4.67 6.40
C ILE A 134 -31.76 4.26 5.16
N GLY A 135 -30.87 3.28 5.30
CA GLY A 135 -30.16 2.68 4.16
C GLY A 135 -31.13 2.08 3.14
N MET A 136 -32.16 1.36 3.59
CA MET A 136 -33.20 0.82 2.70
C MET A 136 -34.01 1.92 2.00
N ILE A 137 -34.39 2.99 2.71
CA ILE A 137 -35.15 4.11 2.11
C ILE A 137 -34.32 4.81 1.03
N VAL A 138 -33.05 5.10 1.31
CA VAL A 138 -32.15 5.75 0.34
C VAL A 138 -31.90 4.83 -0.87
N ALA A 139 -31.69 3.53 -0.64
CA ALA A 139 -31.51 2.56 -1.72
C ALA A 139 -32.77 2.43 -2.59
N VAL A 140 -33.97 2.36 -1.98
CA VAL A 140 -35.24 2.28 -2.71
C VAL A 140 -35.51 3.57 -3.50
N LEU A 141 -35.22 4.74 -2.93
CA LEU A 141 -35.39 6.02 -3.61
C LEU A 141 -34.43 6.19 -4.79
N LEU A 142 -33.18 5.76 -4.62
CA LEU A 142 -32.17 5.75 -5.69
C LEU A 142 -32.59 4.80 -6.83
N VAL A 143 -33.10 3.61 -6.49
CA VAL A 143 -33.61 2.64 -7.47
C VAL A 143 -34.84 3.17 -8.21
N LEU A 144 -35.81 3.75 -7.49
CA LEU A 144 -37.01 4.34 -8.10
C LEU A 144 -36.70 5.53 -9.01
N LEU A 145 -35.62 6.26 -8.76
CA LEU A 145 -35.18 7.38 -9.60
C LEU A 145 -34.35 6.92 -10.80
N LEU A 146 -33.50 5.91 -10.63
CA LEU A 146 -32.61 5.42 -11.70
C LEU A 146 -33.31 4.52 -12.71
N ILE A 147 -34.23 3.64 -12.28
CA ILE A 147 -34.96 2.73 -13.17
C ILE A 147 -35.69 3.47 -14.31
N PRO A 148 -36.52 4.50 -14.06
CA PRO A 148 -37.22 5.20 -15.13
C PRO A 148 -36.26 5.96 -16.05
N LEU A 149 -35.17 6.50 -15.50
CA LEU A 149 -34.14 7.19 -16.29
C LEU A 149 -33.45 6.24 -17.26
N VAL A 150 -33.06 5.04 -16.79
CA VAL A 150 -32.47 4.00 -17.64
C VAL A 150 -33.47 3.52 -18.69
N LEU A 151 -34.74 3.33 -18.32
CA LEU A 151 -35.79 2.90 -19.26
C LEU A 151 -36.00 3.93 -20.37
N VAL A 152 -36.08 5.22 -20.02
CA VAL A 152 -36.19 6.31 -21.00
C VAL A 152 -34.99 6.33 -21.95
N MET A 153 -33.77 6.17 -21.43
CA MET A 153 -32.55 6.10 -22.24
C MET A 153 -32.55 4.90 -23.20
N LEU A 154 -33.01 3.73 -22.74
CA LEU A 154 -33.09 2.53 -23.57
C LEU A 154 -34.12 2.72 -24.70
N VAL A 155 -35.31 3.23 -24.36
CA VAL A 155 -36.36 3.52 -25.36
C VAL A 155 -35.87 4.54 -26.39
N LEU A 156 -35.22 5.62 -25.94
CA LEU A 156 -34.63 6.62 -26.84
C LEU A 156 -33.60 5.99 -27.77
N MET A 157 -32.72 5.13 -27.25
CA MET A 157 -31.70 4.44 -28.05
C MET A 157 -32.32 3.53 -29.11
N VAL A 158 -33.38 2.79 -28.76
CA VAL A 158 -34.12 1.93 -29.70
C VAL A 158 -34.84 2.77 -30.75
N LEU A 159 -35.52 3.84 -30.36
CA LEU A 159 -36.19 4.75 -31.29
C LEU A 159 -35.21 5.36 -32.30
N LEU A 160 -34.04 5.81 -31.83
CA LEU A 160 -32.98 6.30 -32.70
C LEU A 160 -32.46 5.20 -33.64
N ALA A 161 -32.25 3.97 -33.14
CA ALA A 161 -31.86 2.84 -33.99
C ALA A 161 -32.91 2.53 -35.06
N LEU A 162 -34.20 2.58 -34.72
CA LEU A 162 -35.31 2.37 -35.66
C LEU A 162 -35.43 3.49 -36.69
N LEU A 163 -35.17 4.74 -36.29
CA LEU A 163 -35.09 5.89 -37.21
C LEU A 163 -33.86 5.81 -38.11
N CYS A 164 -32.80 5.12 -37.69
CA CYS A 164 -31.60 4.86 -38.49
C CYS A 164 -31.72 3.61 -39.40
N LEU A 165 -32.67 2.68 -39.16
CA LEU A 165 -32.96 1.54 -40.05
C LEU A 165 -33.25 1.93 -41.51
N PRO A 166 -34.04 2.98 -41.82
CA PRO A 166 -34.24 3.39 -43.22
C PRO A 166 -32.96 3.93 -43.89
N CYS A 167 -31.96 4.38 -43.12
CA CYS A 167 -30.67 4.81 -43.68
C CYS A 167 -29.74 3.62 -44.01
N ALA A 168 -29.84 2.52 -43.26
CA ALA A 168 -29.00 1.33 -43.50
C ALA A 168 -29.44 0.49 -44.72
N MET A 169 -30.73 0.55 -45.09
CA MET A 169 -31.29 -0.21 -46.23
C MET A 169 -31.16 0.48 -47.60
N ILE A 170 -30.56 1.68 -47.68
CA ILE A 170 -30.29 2.39 -48.96
C ILE A 170 -28.85 2.10 -49.48
N GLY A 171 -28.05 1.31 -48.77
CA GLY A 171 -26.62 1.09 -49.05
C GLY A 171 -26.22 -0.17 -49.81
N THR A 172 -27.13 -0.93 -50.42
CA THR A 172 -26.77 -2.12 -51.24
C THR A 172 -27.13 -1.92 -52.71
N ASN A 173 -26.45 -1.02 -53.40
CA ASN A 173 -26.32 -1.08 -54.85
C ASN A 173 -24.97 -0.47 -55.26
N ARG A 174 -23.89 -1.26 -55.13
CA ARG A 174 -22.69 -1.05 -55.94
C ARG A 174 -22.78 -1.99 -57.14
N PRO A 175 -23.03 -1.49 -58.36
CA PRO A 175 -22.79 -2.28 -59.55
C PRO A 175 -21.29 -2.55 -59.70
N GLN A 176 -20.94 -3.70 -60.29
CA GLN A 176 -19.59 -3.97 -60.78
C GLN A 176 -19.16 -2.86 -61.75
N GLU A 177 -18.00 -2.25 -61.51
CA GLU A 177 -17.18 -1.70 -62.59
C GLU A 177 -15.91 -2.56 -62.69
N GLU A 178 -15.85 -3.30 -63.79
CA GLU A 178 -14.61 -3.80 -64.39
C GLU A 178 -13.88 -2.67 -65.12
N GLY A 179 -12.55 -2.79 -65.22
CA GLY A 179 -11.65 -1.90 -65.97
C GLY A 179 -10.80 -1.06 -65.01
N GLY A 180 -9.54 -1.39 -64.73
CA GLY A 180 -8.47 -1.60 -65.70
C GLY A 180 -7.64 -0.32 -65.71
N ASP A 181 -6.52 -0.32 -64.98
CA ASP A 181 -5.21 0.20 -65.43
C ASP A 181 -4.20 0.32 -64.27
N GLU A 182 -3.13 -0.43 -64.48
CA GLU A 182 -1.72 -0.07 -64.29
C GLU A 182 -1.08 0.14 -62.90
N ALA A 183 -0.07 -0.74 -62.72
CA ALA A 183 1.28 -0.44 -62.26
C ALA A 183 1.58 -0.43 -60.75
N GLY A 184 2.21 -1.54 -60.33
CA GLY A 184 3.55 -1.43 -59.76
C GLY A 184 3.66 -1.61 -58.26
N ALA A 185 3.92 -2.85 -57.82
CA ALA A 185 4.91 -3.10 -56.75
C ALA A 185 5.27 -4.58 -56.72
N VAL A 186 6.46 -4.86 -57.23
CA VAL A 186 7.24 -6.08 -57.07
C VAL A 186 7.54 -6.30 -55.58
N GLY A 187 7.42 -7.55 -55.09
CA GLY A 187 7.68 -7.82 -53.67
C GLY A 187 7.64 -9.29 -53.23
N HIS A 188 8.46 -10.11 -53.88
CA HIS A 188 9.15 -11.30 -53.34
C HIS A 188 8.36 -12.51 -52.79
N ALA A 189 8.65 -13.63 -53.44
CA ALA A 189 8.45 -15.02 -53.02
C ALA A 189 9.18 -15.38 -51.72
N ASN A 190 8.60 -16.30 -50.95
CA ASN A 190 9.15 -17.61 -50.57
C ASN A 190 8.24 -18.25 -49.51
N ALA A 191 7.58 -19.36 -49.82
CA ALA A 191 8.11 -20.73 -49.79
C ALA A 191 8.15 -21.31 -48.37
N GLU A 192 7.15 -22.14 -48.15
CA GLU A 192 7.10 -23.37 -47.33
C GLU A 192 8.40 -23.80 -46.63
N THR A 193 8.32 -23.97 -45.31
CA THR A 193 8.89 -25.11 -44.57
C THR A 193 8.15 -25.13 -43.23
N GLY A 194 7.40 -26.17 -42.82
CA GLY A 194 7.79 -27.56 -42.74
C GLY A 194 8.50 -27.79 -41.41
N GLY A 195 7.76 -28.19 -40.37
CA GLY A 195 8.33 -28.37 -39.02
C GLY A 195 7.36 -29.02 -38.02
N GLN A 196 6.97 -30.25 -38.29
CA GLN A 196 6.39 -31.19 -37.32
C GLN A 196 7.44 -31.61 -36.28
N ASN A 197 6.92 -32.19 -35.18
CA ASN A 197 7.58 -32.99 -34.13
C ASN A 197 8.11 -32.16 -32.96
N ARG A 198 7.99 -32.57 -31.69
CA ARG A 198 7.39 -33.74 -31.04
C ARG A 198 7.62 -33.53 -29.53
N PHE A 199 6.77 -34.15 -28.73
CA PHE A 199 7.17 -34.87 -27.51
C PHE A 199 7.62 -34.05 -26.30
N SER A 200 6.75 -34.00 -25.30
CA SER A 200 7.14 -33.90 -23.89
C SER A 200 6.27 -34.88 -23.13
N ASP A 201 6.74 -36.13 -23.08
CA ASP A 201 6.39 -37.08 -22.02
C ASP A 201 7.45 -37.00 -20.92
N ASN A 202 6.98 -36.88 -19.68
CA ASN A 202 7.54 -37.39 -18.42
C ASN A 202 9.03 -37.16 -18.07
N ALA A 203 9.25 -36.38 -17.00
CA ALA A 203 9.57 -36.93 -15.67
C ALA A 203 9.40 -35.84 -14.59
#